data_AF-A0A814GAG8-F1
#
_entry.id   AF-A0A814GAG8-F1
#
_cell.length_a   1.000
_cell.length_b   1.000
_cell.length_c   1.000
_cell.angle_alpha   90.00
_cell.angle_beta   90.00
_cell.angle_gamma   90.00
#
_symmetry.space_group_name_H-M   'P 1'
#
loop_
_entity.id
_entity.type
_entity.pdbx_description
1 polymer ?
#
loop_
_entity_poly.entity_id
_entity_poly.type
_entity_poly.pdbx_seq_one_letter_code
_entity_poly.pdbx_strand_id
1 'polypeptide(L)'
;MLEEHEYDDDNDAVQDPAIVLKHQKYKTRLYVVLFAVCLYMLFYVALIKTESKTIIIANITPDTFEKLYFEHDQTLSCPCSTIAIPYRNFTSNNVTMHPVCSSIFIKPEWIKGLYFSNASQYGVWDFRTTAHSQVS
;
A
#
# COMPACT_ATOMS: atom_id res chain seq x y z
N MET A 1 70.60 20.34 35.11
CA MET A 1 71.48 19.43 34.37
C MET A 1 70.66 18.19 34.10
N LEU A 2 70.47 17.90 32.82
CA LEU A 2 69.71 16.78 32.27
C LEU A 2 70.59 15.53 32.37
N GLU A 3 70.04 14.42 32.82
CA GLU A 3 70.56 13.09 32.47
C GLU A 3 69.38 12.29 31.91
N GLU A 4 69.52 11.96 30.63
CA GLU A 4 68.57 11.21 29.81
C GLU A 4 68.55 9.77 30.32
N HIS A 5 67.35 9.22 30.56
CA HIS A 5 67.20 7.78 30.75
C HIS A 5 67.33 7.12 29.38
N GLU A 6 68.54 6.66 29.10
CA GLU A 6 68.88 5.74 28.02
C GLU A 6 68.05 4.47 28.21
N TYR A 7 67.16 4.23 27.25
CA TYR A 7 66.31 3.05 27.20
C TYR A 7 67.17 1.93 26.61
N ASP A 8 67.73 1.08 27.47
CA ASP A 8 68.52 -0.09 27.08
C ASP A 8 67.63 -1.07 26.30
N ASP A 9 67.64 -0.93 24.98
CA ASP A 9 67.16 -1.88 23.99
C ASP A 9 68.19 -3.01 23.83
N ASP A 10 68.49 -3.71 24.92
CA ASP A 10 69.37 -4.88 24.93
C ASP A 10 68.55 -6.14 25.22
N ASN A 11 67.80 -6.55 24.20
CA ASN A 11 67.43 -7.96 24.02
C ASN A 11 67.48 -8.36 22.54
N ASP A 12 68.56 -7.95 21.86
CA ASP A 12 69.09 -8.67 20.70
C ASP A 12 69.71 -10.00 21.16
N ALA A 13 68.84 -10.88 21.68
CA ALA A 13 69.14 -12.29 21.78
C ALA A 13 69.33 -12.80 20.35
N VAL A 14 70.59 -12.99 19.94
CA VAL A 14 71.06 -13.60 18.67
C VAL A 14 69.91 -14.30 17.98
N GLN A 15 69.20 -13.55 17.12
CA GLN A 15 68.05 -14.11 16.47
C GLN A 15 68.61 -14.93 15.32
N ASP A 16 68.82 -16.21 15.58
CA ASP A 16 69.24 -17.19 14.59
C ASP A 16 68.51 -16.88 13.27
N PRO A 17 69.21 -16.66 12.15
CA PRO A 17 68.57 -16.25 10.89
C PRO A 17 67.52 -17.27 10.43
N ALA A 18 67.61 -18.50 10.95
CA ALA A 18 66.60 -19.54 10.81
C ALA A 18 65.28 -19.26 11.55
N ILE A 19 65.27 -18.59 12.71
CA ILE A 19 64.07 -18.29 13.51
C ILE A 19 63.27 -17.15 12.89
N VAL A 20 63.92 -16.06 12.47
CA VAL A 20 63.26 -14.96 11.74
C VAL A 20 62.70 -15.44 10.39
N LEU A 21 63.43 -16.29 9.67
CA LEU A 21 62.95 -16.89 8.42
C LEU A 21 61.73 -17.81 8.64
N LYS A 22 61.72 -18.59 9.73
CA LYS A 22 60.55 -19.43 10.12
C LYS A 22 59.35 -18.58 10.49
N HIS A 23 59.57 -17.49 11.23
CA HIS A 23 58.51 -16.59 11.66
C HIS A 23 57.88 -15.83 10.48
N GLN A 24 58.71 -15.37 9.53
CA GLN A 24 58.24 -14.79 8.26
C GLN A 24 57.42 -15.80 7.44
N LYS A 25 57.89 -17.05 7.31
CA LYS A 25 57.14 -18.11 6.62
C LYS A 25 55.81 -18.43 7.31
N TYR A 26 55.76 -18.43 8.63
CA TYR A 26 54.52 -18.67 9.39
C TYR A 26 53.52 -17.54 9.21
N LYS A 27 53.96 -16.28 9.30
CA LYS A 27 53.13 -15.09 9.07
C LYS A 27 52.55 -15.07 7.66
N THR A 28 53.36 -15.36 6.64
CA THR A 28 52.89 -15.44 5.25
C THR A 28 51.88 -16.58 5.06
N ARG A 29 52.13 -17.75 5.66
CA ARG A 29 51.17 -18.87 5.59
C ARG A 29 49.86 -18.56 6.29
N LEU A 30 49.91 -17.93 7.47
CA LEU A 30 48.72 -17.48 8.19
C LEU A 30 47.93 -16.45 7.37
N TYR A 31 48.61 -15.48 6.76
CA TYR A 31 47.99 -14.48 5.92
C TYR A 31 47.32 -15.09 4.68
N VAL A 32 47.99 -16.03 4.01
CA VAL A 32 47.43 -16.75 2.85
C VAL A 32 46.19 -17.57 3.24
N VAL A 33 46.22 -18.24 4.40
CA VAL A 33 45.05 -18.98 4.91
C VAL A 33 43.89 -18.02 5.21
N LEU A 34 44.15 -16.92 5.92
CA LEU A 34 43.12 -15.91 6.21
C LEU A 34 42.53 -15.30 4.93
N PHE A 35 43.39 -14.99 3.96
CA PHE A 35 42.95 -14.47 2.66
C PHE A 35 42.08 -15.48 1.90
N ALA A 36 42.46 -16.76 1.91
CA ALA A 36 41.65 -17.82 1.32
C ALA A 36 40.28 -17.97 1.98
N VAL A 37 40.21 -17.86 3.32
CA VAL A 37 38.95 -17.88 4.08
C VAL A 37 38.06 -16.70 3.71
N CYS A 38 38.61 -15.49 3.60
CA CYS A 38 37.87 -14.30 3.18
C CYS A 38 37.30 -14.46 1.76
N LEU A 39 38.11 -14.94 0.81
CA LEU A 39 37.65 -15.19 -0.55
C LEU A 39 36.56 -16.26 -0.62
N TYR A 40 36.69 -17.32 0.18
CA TYR A 40 35.68 -18.37 0.29
C TYR A 40 34.34 -17.82 0.81
N MET A 41 34.36 -17.00 1.85
CA MET A 41 33.15 -16.35 2.39
C MET A 41 32.50 -15.43 1.35
N LEU A 42 33.29 -14.62 0.65
CA LEU A 42 32.78 -13.75 -0.42
C LEU A 42 32.16 -14.56 -1.55
N PHE A 43 32.80 -15.67 -1.95
CA PHE A 43 32.27 -16.57 -2.96
C PHE A 43 30.95 -17.20 -2.52
N TYR A 44 30.83 -17.65 -1.28
CA TYR A 44 29.58 -18.19 -0.73
C TYR A 44 28.45 -17.18 -0.74
N VAL A 45 28.70 -15.95 -0.28
CA VAL A 45 27.70 -14.88 -0.32
C VAL A 45 27.32 -14.52 -1.76
N ALA A 46 28.28 -14.49 -2.68
CA ALA A 46 28.03 -14.22 -4.09
C ALA A 46 27.26 -15.36 -4.80
N LEU A 47 27.41 -16.61 -4.34
CA LEU A 47 26.64 -17.77 -4.80
C LEU A 47 25.21 -17.77 -4.27
N ILE A 48 24.99 -17.22 -3.08
CA ILE A 48 23.65 -16.99 -2.50
C ILE A 48 23.02 -15.77 -3.20
N LYS A 49 22.97 -15.78 -4.54
CA LYS A 49 22.08 -14.89 -5.29
C LYS A 49 20.67 -15.34 -4.99
N THR A 50 20.01 -14.58 -4.11
CA THR A 50 18.61 -14.79 -3.79
C THR A 50 17.80 -14.29 -4.98
N GLU A 51 17.50 -15.19 -5.92
CA GLU A 51 16.54 -14.93 -6.99
C GLU A 51 15.16 -14.71 -6.34
N SER A 52 14.81 -13.46 -6.06
CA SER A 52 13.51 -13.08 -5.55
C SER A 52 12.47 -13.32 -6.64
N LYS A 53 11.83 -14.49 -6.64
CA LYS A 53 10.71 -14.78 -7.53
C LYS A 53 9.50 -14.00 -7.08
N THR A 54 9.22 -12.88 -7.74
CA THR A 54 7.97 -12.15 -7.60
C THR A 54 6.86 -12.90 -8.35
N ILE A 55 5.97 -13.56 -7.61
CA ILE A 55 4.79 -14.22 -8.18
C ILE A 55 3.69 -13.17 -8.34
N ILE A 56 3.27 -12.91 -9.59
CA ILE A 56 2.21 -11.95 -9.91
C ILE A 56 0.89 -12.72 -10.02
N ILE A 57 -0.04 -12.48 -9.10
CA ILE A 57 -1.38 -13.08 -9.11
C ILE A 57 -2.35 -12.06 -9.71
N ALA A 58 -2.71 -12.25 -10.99
CA ALA A 58 -3.46 -11.25 -11.77
C ALA A 58 -4.98 -11.20 -11.47
N ASN A 59 -5.52 -12.18 -10.74
CA ASN A 59 -6.94 -12.24 -10.38
C ASN A 59 -7.08 -12.77 -8.96
N ILE A 60 -6.98 -11.87 -7.98
CA ILE A 60 -7.18 -12.22 -6.57
C ILE A 60 -8.65 -11.99 -6.20
N THR A 61 -9.25 -12.98 -5.55
CA THR A 61 -10.58 -12.87 -4.93
C THR A 61 -10.42 -12.13 -3.60
N PRO A 62 -11.39 -11.33 -3.13
CA PRO A 62 -11.29 -10.65 -1.83
C PRO A 62 -10.91 -11.60 -0.67
N ASP A 63 -11.47 -12.80 -0.64
CA ASP A 63 -11.18 -13.80 0.40
C ASP A 63 -9.74 -14.34 0.35
N THR A 64 -9.15 -14.41 -0.84
CA THR A 64 -7.74 -14.83 -0.99
C THR A 64 -6.79 -13.69 -0.70
N PHE A 65 -7.16 -12.45 -1.00
CA PHE A 65 -6.40 -11.27 -0.59
C PHE A 65 -6.28 -11.19 0.93
N GLU A 66 -7.38 -11.35 1.67
CA GLU A 66 -7.38 -11.25 3.13
C GLU A 66 -6.45 -12.28 3.78
N LYS A 67 -6.45 -13.53 3.26
CA LYS A 67 -5.54 -14.59 3.72
C LYS A 67 -4.08 -14.28 3.44
N LEU A 68 -3.76 -13.84 2.22
CA LEU A 68 -2.39 -13.48 1.83
C LEU A 68 -1.88 -12.24 2.55
N TYR A 69 -2.76 -11.28 2.82
CA TYR A 69 -2.47 -10.09 3.62
C TYR A 69 -2.11 -10.49 5.06
N PHE A 70 -2.89 -11.39 5.67
CA PHE A 70 -2.60 -11.87 7.01
C PHE A 70 -1.27 -12.64 7.13
N GLU A 71 -0.92 -13.43 6.12
CA GLU A 71 0.24 -14.31 6.16
C GLU A 71 1.54 -13.65 5.66
N HIS A 72 1.45 -12.66 4.77
CA HIS A 72 2.59 -12.10 4.04
C HIS A 72 2.59 -10.56 3.92
N ASP A 73 1.95 -9.86 4.86
CA ASP A 73 1.80 -8.39 4.92
C ASP A 73 3.08 -7.62 4.51
N GLN A 74 4.23 -7.98 5.08
CA GLN A 74 5.50 -7.25 4.87
C GLN A 74 6.14 -7.45 3.48
N THR A 75 5.68 -8.44 2.71
CA THR A 75 6.25 -8.79 1.40
C THR A 75 5.27 -8.59 0.25
N LEU A 76 4.02 -8.21 0.55
CA LEU A 76 2.97 -8.07 -0.44
C LEU A 76 3.02 -6.68 -1.07
N SER A 77 3.33 -6.62 -2.36
CA SER A 77 3.27 -5.38 -3.15
C SER A 77 2.15 -5.50 -4.17
N CYS A 78 1.13 -4.64 -4.06
CA CYS A 78 0.04 -4.56 -5.02
C CYS A 78 0.34 -3.47 -6.05
N PRO A 79 0.83 -3.81 -7.25
CA PRO A 79 0.90 -2.84 -8.33
C PRO A 79 -0.53 -2.48 -8.77
N CYS A 80 -0.90 -1.21 -8.60
CA CYS A 80 -2.19 -0.73 -9.12
C CYS A 80 -2.20 -0.84 -10.64
N SER A 81 -3.03 -1.71 -11.20
CA SER A 81 -3.20 -1.87 -12.66
C SER A 81 -3.80 -0.62 -13.33
N THR A 82 -4.47 0.25 -12.56
CA THR A 82 -5.05 1.50 -13.06
C THR A 82 -4.98 2.59 -12.01
N ILE A 83 -4.43 3.75 -12.37
CA ILE A 83 -4.25 4.90 -11.47
C ILE A 83 -5.57 5.62 -11.13
N ALA A 84 -6.59 5.40 -11.96
CA ALA A 84 -7.90 5.99 -11.80
C ALA A 84 -8.94 5.03 -12.37
N ILE A 85 -9.97 4.74 -11.58
CA ILE A 85 -11.12 3.96 -12.00
C ILE A 85 -12.25 4.96 -12.25
N PRO A 86 -12.87 4.98 -13.44
CA PRO A 86 -13.91 5.95 -13.76
C PRO A 86 -15.13 5.76 -12.84
N TYR A 87 -15.68 6.86 -12.31
CA TYR A 87 -16.78 6.87 -11.33
C TYR A 87 -17.99 6.01 -11.74
N ARG A 88 -18.29 5.97 -13.05
CA ARG A 88 -19.36 5.17 -13.67
C ARG A 88 -19.25 3.66 -13.37
N ASN A 89 -18.05 3.13 -13.09
CA ASN A 89 -17.87 1.72 -12.78
C ASN A 89 -18.29 1.36 -11.34
N PHE A 90 -18.32 2.33 -10.42
CA PHE A 90 -18.73 2.11 -9.02
C PHE A 90 -20.17 2.50 -8.73
N THR A 91 -20.72 3.45 -9.48
CA THR A 91 -22.06 3.98 -9.22
C THR A 91 -22.99 3.69 -10.38
N SER A 92 -23.89 2.73 -10.16
CA SER A 92 -25.11 2.56 -10.97
C SER A 92 -26.22 3.37 -10.31
N ASN A 93 -26.47 4.59 -10.81
CA ASN A 93 -27.56 5.44 -10.33
C ASN A 93 -28.85 5.06 -11.08
N ASN A 94 -29.65 4.17 -10.49
CA ASN A 94 -31.04 3.98 -10.90
C ASN A 94 -31.93 4.87 -10.03
N VAL A 95 -32.29 6.04 -10.58
CA VAL A 95 -33.21 6.96 -9.90
C VAL A 95 -34.64 6.42 -10.03
N THR A 96 -35.11 5.75 -8.98
CA THR A 96 -36.52 5.37 -8.85
C THR A 96 -37.26 6.44 -8.06
N MET A 97 -38.14 7.19 -8.72
CA MET A 97 -39.02 8.12 -8.02
C MET A 97 -40.09 7.35 -7.26
N HIS A 98 -40.12 7.48 -5.94
CA HIS A 98 -41.22 6.94 -5.15
C HIS A 98 -42.45 7.83 -5.32
N PRO A 99 -43.65 7.25 -5.54
CA PRO A 99 -44.88 8.03 -5.50
C PRO A 99 -45.01 8.67 -4.11
N VAL A 100 -45.54 9.89 -4.06
CA VAL A 100 -45.84 10.56 -2.80
C VAL A 100 -46.93 9.74 -2.11
N CYS A 101 -46.60 9.06 -1.01
CA CYS A 101 -47.51 8.16 -0.30
C CYS A 101 -48.44 8.89 0.69
N SER A 102 -48.05 10.08 1.15
CA SER A 102 -48.84 10.86 2.10
C SER A 102 -48.71 12.35 1.79
N SER A 103 -49.76 12.92 1.23
CA SER A 103 -49.89 14.36 1.04
C SER A 103 -51.37 14.71 0.97
N ILE A 104 -51.74 15.93 1.34
CA ILE A 104 -53.09 16.42 1.09
C ILE A 104 -53.40 16.48 -0.42
N PHE A 105 -52.36 16.68 -1.24
CA PHE A 105 -52.50 16.87 -2.70
C PHE A 105 -52.85 15.58 -3.45
N ILE A 106 -52.53 14.41 -2.87
CA ILE A 106 -52.89 13.10 -3.42
C ILE A 106 -54.23 12.58 -2.89
N LYS A 107 -54.88 13.31 -1.96
CA LYS A 107 -56.17 12.87 -1.41
C LYS A 107 -57.24 12.98 -2.48
N PRO A 108 -58.19 12.01 -2.54
CA PRO A 108 -59.29 12.05 -3.51
C PRO A 108 -60.12 13.33 -3.44
N GLU A 109 -60.28 13.90 -2.24
CA GLU A 109 -60.99 15.16 -2.01
C GLU A 109 -60.31 16.33 -2.71
N TRP A 110 -58.99 16.40 -2.65
CA TRP A 110 -58.20 17.45 -3.28
C TRP A 110 -58.24 17.32 -4.81
N ILE A 111 -58.09 16.07 -5.30
CA ILE A 111 -58.15 15.77 -6.73
C ILE A 111 -59.52 16.13 -7.32
N LYS A 112 -60.62 15.83 -6.62
CA LYS A 112 -61.98 16.22 -7.05
C LYS A 112 -62.16 17.74 -7.12
N GLY A 113 -61.43 18.50 -6.33
CA GLY A 113 -61.42 19.97 -6.38
C GLY A 113 -60.84 20.52 -7.69
N LEU A 114 -59.93 19.80 -8.34
CA LEU A 114 -59.36 20.18 -9.65
C LEU A 114 -60.40 20.08 -10.77
N TYR A 115 -61.29 19.09 -10.72
CA TYR A 115 -62.26 18.80 -11.80
C TYR A 115 -63.66 19.39 -11.54
N PHE A 116 -63.77 20.43 -10.72
CA PHE A 116 -65.06 20.97 -10.34
C PHE A 116 -65.64 21.87 -11.45
N SER A 117 -66.68 21.42 -12.15
CA SER A 117 -67.23 22.08 -13.34
C SER A 117 -67.82 23.48 -13.11
N ASN A 118 -68.29 23.77 -11.89
CA ASN A 118 -68.82 25.08 -11.50
C ASN A 118 -67.78 25.89 -10.70
N ALA A 119 -66.50 25.76 -11.04
CA ALA A 119 -65.42 26.46 -10.34
C ALA A 119 -65.64 27.99 -10.30
N SER A 120 -66.25 28.56 -11.35
CA SER A 120 -66.56 30.00 -11.46
C SER A 120 -67.58 30.54 -10.44
N GLN A 121 -68.29 29.66 -9.71
CA GLN A 121 -69.19 30.08 -8.63
C GLN A 121 -68.45 30.44 -7.34
N TYR A 122 -67.18 30.03 -7.21
CA TYR A 122 -66.34 30.39 -6.07
C TYR A 122 -65.61 31.71 -6.34
N GLY A 123 -65.28 32.44 -5.27
CA GLY A 123 -64.53 33.69 -5.38
C GLY A 123 -63.12 33.43 -5.93
N VAL A 124 -62.54 34.42 -6.60
CA VAL A 124 -61.21 34.32 -7.27
C VAL A 124 -60.08 33.88 -6.33
N TRP A 125 -60.25 34.07 -5.02
CA TRP A 125 -59.31 33.66 -3.97
C TRP A 125 -59.42 32.18 -3.56
N ASP A 126 -60.47 31.48 -3.99
CA ASP A 126 -60.60 30.04 -3.76
C ASP A 126 -59.69 29.29 -4.73
N PHE A 127 -59.01 28.25 -4.22
CA PHE A 127 -58.15 27.43 -5.07
C PHE A 127 -58.95 26.69 -6.14
N ARG A 128 -60.23 26.35 -5.90
CA ARG A 128 -61.07 25.59 -6.85
C ARG A 128 -61.27 26.34 -8.16
N THR A 129 -61.36 27.67 -8.10
CA THR A 129 -61.44 28.59 -9.24
C THR A 129 -60.23 28.50 -10.16
N THR A 130 -59.02 28.42 -9.60
CA THR A 130 -57.75 28.39 -10.36
C THR A 130 -57.26 26.98 -10.65
N ALA A 131 -57.66 26.01 -9.83
CA ALA A 131 -57.35 24.60 -10.00
C ALA A 131 -57.97 24.02 -11.27
N HIS A 132 -59.20 24.43 -11.61
CA HIS A 132 -59.89 23.97 -12.81
C HIS A 132 -59.15 24.31 -14.11
N SER A 133 -58.49 25.48 -14.18
CA SER A 133 -57.74 25.88 -15.38
C SER A 133 -56.42 25.13 -15.58
N GLN A 134 -55.95 24.37 -14.59
CA GLN A 134 -54.74 23.55 -14.71
C GLN A 134 -55.02 22.17 -15.36
N VAL A 135 -56.29 21.78 -15.42
CA VAL A 135 -56.72 20.44 -15.87
C VAL A 135 -57.76 20.47 -17.00
N SER A 136 -58.23 21.66 -17.42
CA SER A 136 -59.18 21.87 -18.53
C SER A 136 -58.50 22.25 -19.83
#